data_AF-A0A7C2YG24-F1
#
_entry.id   AF-A0A7C2YG24-F1
#
_cell.length_a   1.000
_cell.length_b   1.000
_cell.length_c   1.000
_cell.angle_alpha   90.00
_cell.angle_beta   90.00
_cell.angle_gamma   90.00
#
_symmetry.space_group_name_H-M   'P 1'
#
loop_
_entity.id
_entity.type
_entity.pdbx_description
1 polymer ?
#
loop_
_entity_poly.entity_id
_entity_poly.type
_entity_poly.pdbx_seq_one_letter_code
_entity_poly.pdbx_strand_id
1 'polypeptide(L)'
;MAAANMWAAWIGIFLGLASGTLQGLFFHRDDWLGGYDTWPRRLTRLGHISFFGIAFLNLAYCNTVALLGAQAHVPLASGLLIAGAVLMPLVCYLAAWKKALRHLFPLPVLSLLGAAVIFIGRALP
;
A
#
# COMPACT_ATOMS: atom_id res chain seq x y z
N MET A 1 2.55 12.22 -14.87
CA MET A 1 2.63 11.58 -13.54
C MET A 1 1.91 10.23 -13.46
N ALA A 2 0.99 9.86 -14.36
CA ALA A 2 0.40 8.50 -14.38
C ALA A 2 1.44 7.37 -14.51
N ALA A 3 2.52 7.58 -15.26
CA ALA A 3 3.62 6.62 -15.35
C ALA A 3 4.26 6.31 -13.98
N ALA A 4 4.35 7.29 -13.08
CA ALA A 4 4.93 7.09 -11.75
C ALA A 4 4.07 6.16 -10.87
N ASN A 5 2.74 6.32 -10.91
CA ASN A 5 1.82 5.41 -10.23
C ASN A 5 1.90 4.00 -10.84
N MET A 6 2.06 3.88 -12.16
CA MET A 6 2.21 2.59 -12.82
C MET A 6 3.50 1.88 -12.39
N TRP A 7 4.63 2.59 -12.34
CA TRP A 7 5.87 2.07 -11.77
C TRP A 7 5.71 1.70 -10.30
N ALA A 8 5.12 2.58 -9.48
CA ALA A 8 4.86 2.33 -8.07
C ALA A 8 3.99 1.09 -7.86
N ALA A 9 3.01 0.85 -8.73
CA ALA A 9 2.19 -0.34 -8.66
C ALA A 9 2.97 -1.62 -8.98
N TRP A 10 3.73 -1.65 -10.07
CA TRP A 10 4.52 -2.84 -10.43
C TRP A 10 5.62 -3.12 -9.42
N ILE A 11 6.28 -2.08 -8.89
CA ILE A 11 7.22 -2.19 -7.78
C ILE A 11 6.50 -2.74 -6.54
N GLY A 12 5.31 -2.22 -6.22
CA GLY A 12 4.49 -2.71 -5.11
C GLY A 12 4.12 -4.19 -5.25
N ILE A 13 3.71 -4.64 -6.44
CA ILE A 13 3.44 -6.06 -6.74
C ILE A 13 4.70 -6.91 -6.53
N PHE A 14 5.84 -6.46 -7.06
CA PHE A 14 7.11 -7.17 -6.90
C PHE A 14 7.51 -7.29 -5.42
N LEU A 15 7.41 -6.20 -4.65
CA LEU A 15 7.67 -6.19 -3.21
C LEU A 15 6.66 -7.04 -2.43
N GLY A 16 5.40 -7.07 -2.86
CA GLY A 16 4.37 -7.97 -2.37
C GLY A 16 4.79 -9.42 -2.55
N LEU A 17 5.15 -9.83 -3.76
CA LEU A 17 5.61 -11.20 -4.06
C LEU A 17 6.88 -11.58 -3.27
N ALA A 18 7.86 -10.68 -3.22
CA ALA A 18 9.10 -10.89 -2.49
C ALA A 18 8.82 -11.05 -0.98
N SER A 19 8.05 -10.13 -0.40
CA SER A 19 7.70 -10.19 1.03
C SER A 19 6.84 -11.40 1.38
N GLY A 20 5.92 -11.81 0.50
CA GLY A 20 5.11 -13.02 0.68
C GLY A 20 5.96 -14.28 0.68
N THR A 21 6.89 -14.38 -0.27
CA THR A 21 7.87 -15.47 -0.32
C THR A 21 8.68 -15.51 0.97
N LEU A 22 9.24 -14.37 1.40
CA LEU A 22 10.04 -14.29 2.63
C LEU A 22 9.25 -14.68 3.88
N GLN A 23 7.99 -14.26 3.99
CA GLN A 23 7.12 -14.64 5.10
C GLN A 23 6.72 -16.11 5.05
N GLY A 24 6.58 -16.67 3.84
CA GLY A 24 6.18 -18.05 3.58
C GLY A 24 7.30 -19.09 3.71
N LEU A 25 8.57 -18.72 3.62
CA LEU A 25 9.70 -19.67 3.62
C LEU A 25 9.71 -20.66 4.80
N PHE A 26 9.21 -20.25 5.97
CA PHE A 26 9.19 -21.06 7.19
C PHE A 26 7.77 -21.37 7.68
N PHE A 27 6.80 -21.44 6.77
CA PHE A 27 5.39 -21.69 7.11
C PHE A 27 5.15 -22.98 7.91
N HIS A 28 6.04 -23.97 7.78
CA HIS A 28 5.94 -25.26 8.46
C HIS A 28 6.29 -25.20 9.96
N ARG A 29 6.91 -24.11 10.44
CA ARG A 29 7.22 -23.94 11.87
C ARG A 29 6.10 -23.15 12.55
N ASP A 30 5.44 -23.77 13.53
CA ASP A 30 4.35 -23.14 14.26
C ASP A 30 4.80 -21.89 15.03
N ASP A 31 6.03 -21.88 15.54
CA ASP A 31 6.65 -20.75 16.26
C ASP A 31 7.21 -19.64 15.36
N TRP A 32 7.06 -19.75 14.04
CA TRP A 32 7.59 -18.75 13.12
C TRP A 32 6.97 -17.37 13.39
N LEU A 33 7.84 -16.35 13.57
CA LEU A 33 7.48 -14.99 14.02
C LEU A 33 6.76 -14.94 15.39
N GLY A 34 7.03 -15.93 16.25
CA GLY A 34 6.52 -16.02 17.62
C GLY A 34 5.19 -16.77 17.76
N GLY A 35 4.63 -17.31 16.67
CA GLY A 35 3.33 -17.98 16.65
C GLY A 35 2.35 -17.36 15.67
N TYR A 36 1.22 -18.03 15.39
CA TYR A 36 0.22 -17.55 14.42
C TYR A 36 -0.47 -16.24 14.84
N ASP A 37 -0.82 -16.13 16.13
CA ASP A 37 -1.61 -15.00 16.66
C ASP A 37 -0.76 -13.83 17.18
N THR A 38 0.55 -13.88 16.98
CA THR A 38 1.42 -12.85 17.53
C THR A 38 1.32 -11.53 16.78
N TRP A 39 1.53 -10.46 17.54
CA TRP A 39 1.55 -9.09 17.04
C TRP A 39 2.44 -8.90 15.79
N PRO A 40 3.69 -9.40 15.76
CA PRO A 40 4.56 -9.21 14.60
C PRO A 40 4.00 -9.90 13.34
N ARG A 41 3.52 -11.14 13.46
CA ARG A 41 3.00 -11.91 12.32
C ARG A 41 1.72 -11.30 11.73
N ARG A 42 0.85 -10.75 12.58
CA ARG A 42 -0.35 -10.02 12.13
C ARG A 42 0.01 -8.77 11.34
N LEU A 43 0.99 -8.00 11.80
CA LEU A 43 1.41 -6.76 11.15
C LEU A 43 2.24 -6.97 9.89
N THR A 44 3.12 -7.98 9.85
CA THR A 44 3.85 -8.32 8.63
C THR A 44 2.91 -8.81 7.54
N ARG A 45 1.86 -9.58 7.88
CA ARG A 45 0.80 -9.93 6.92
C ARG A 45 0.03 -8.71 6.43
N LEU A 46 -0.35 -7.79 7.33
CA LEU A 46 -1.02 -6.54 6.94
C LEU A 46 -0.14 -5.68 6.02
N GLY A 47 1.16 -5.59 6.31
CA GLY A 47 2.15 -4.91 5.46
C GLY A 47 2.36 -5.59 4.11
N HIS A 48 2.33 -6.93 4.08
CA HIS A 48 2.38 -7.68 2.83
C HIS A 48 1.13 -7.45 1.96
N ILE A 49 -0.07 -7.50 2.55
CA ILE A 49 -1.32 -7.26 1.81
C ILE A 49 -1.40 -5.80 1.34
N SER A 50 -0.88 -4.85 2.11
CA SER A 50 -0.91 -3.44 1.72
C SER A 50 -0.08 -3.14 0.47
N PHE A 51 1.01 -3.88 0.21
CA PHE A 51 1.73 -3.80 -1.06
C PHE A 51 0.82 -4.08 -2.26
N PHE A 52 0.05 -5.16 -2.21
CA PHE A 52 -0.88 -5.51 -3.28
C PHE A 52 -2.07 -4.56 -3.36
N GLY A 53 -2.72 -4.29 -2.23
CA GLY A 53 -3.92 -3.44 -2.20
C GLY A 53 -3.66 -2.04 -2.77
N ILE A 54 -2.54 -1.43 -2.38
CA ILE A 54 -2.20 -0.07 -2.84
C ILE A 54 -1.60 -0.09 -4.25
N ALA A 55 -0.89 -1.16 -4.64
CA ALA A 55 -0.47 -1.34 -6.03
C ALA A 55 -1.68 -1.44 -6.97
N PHE A 56 -2.69 -2.23 -6.63
CA PHE A 56 -3.92 -2.30 -7.41
C PHE A 56 -4.67 -0.97 -7.44
N LEU A 57 -4.67 -0.22 -6.34
CA LEU A 57 -5.25 1.12 -6.32
C LEU A 57 -4.52 2.08 -7.27
N ASN A 58 -3.18 2.01 -7.35
CA ASN A 58 -2.39 2.79 -8.29
C ASN A 58 -2.62 2.36 -9.76
N LEU A 59 -2.75 1.05 -10.04
CA LEU A 59 -3.14 0.56 -11.38
C LEU A 59 -4.53 1.02 -11.77
N ALA A 60 -5.50 0.93 -10.86
CA ALA A 60 -6.86 1.37 -11.06
C ALA A 60 -6.88 2.87 -11.38
N TYR A 61 -6.15 3.70 -10.62
CA TYR A 61 -5.99 5.12 -10.93
C TYR A 61 -5.46 5.35 -12.35
N CYS A 62 -4.38 4.65 -12.74
CA CYS A 62 -3.80 4.78 -14.08
C CYS A 62 -4.79 4.41 -15.18
N ASN A 63 -5.51 3.30 -15.01
CA ASN A 63 -6.52 2.86 -15.97
C ASN A 63 -7.71 3.82 -16.04
N THR A 64 -8.19 4.33 -14.90
CA THR A 64 -9.29 5.30 -14.88
C THR A 64 -8.90 6.61 -15.56
N VAL A 65 -7.67 7.11 -15.34
CA VAL A 65 -7.16 8.29 -16.07
C VAL A 65 -7.00 7.99 -17.56
N ALA A 66 -6.58 6.78 -17.95
CA ALA A 66 -6.48 6.40 -19.35
C ALA A 66 -7.87 6.32 -20.04
N LEU A 67 -8.89 5.85 -19.32
CA LEU A 67 -10.26 5.71 -19.82
C LEU A 67 -11.02 7.04 -19.89
N LEU A 68 -10.89 7.88 -18.86
CA LEU A 68 -11.59 9.18 -18.76
C LEU A 68 -10.83 10.33 -19.44
N GLY A 69 -9.59 10.09 -19.88
CA GLY A 69 -8.73 11.09 -20.51
C GLY A 69 -7.91 11.92 -19.51
N ALA A 70 -7.01 12.76 -20.05
CA ALA A 70 -6.04 13.52 -19.27
C ALA A 70 -6.68 14.50 -18.26
N GLN A 71 -7.92 14.93 -18.49
CA GLN A 71 -8.69 15.77 -17.59
C GLN A 71 -9.02 15.10 -16.24
N ALA A 72 -9.07 13.76 -16.20
CA ALA A 72 -9.26 13.01 -14.95
C ALA A 72 -7.96 12.88 -14.14
N HIS A 73 -6.82 13.34 -14.70
CA HIS A 73 -5.55 13.31 -13.98
C HIS A 73 -5.51 14.38 -12.89
N VAL A 74 -5.47 13.92 -11.64
CA VAL A 74 -5.24 14.78 -10.48
C VAL A 74 -3.84 14.52 -9.92
N PRO A 75 -2.86 15.43 -10.12
CA PRO A 75 -1.48 15.28 -9.64
C PRO A 75 -1.38 15.04 -8.13
N LEU A 76 -2.19 15.76 -7.35
CA LEU A 76 -2.20 15.63 -5.89
C LEU A 76 -2.67 14.26 -5.44
N ALA A 77 -3.72 13.71 -6.07
CA ALA A 77 -4.18 12.34 -5.76
C ALA A 77 -3.12 11.30 -6.14
N SER A 78 -2.43 11.48 -7.28
CA SER A 78 -1.30 10.63 -7.68
C SER A 78 -0.19 10.63 -6.64
N GLY A 79 0.25 11.80 -6.16
CA GLY A 79 1.30 11.89 -5.15
C GLY A 79 0.91 11.22 -3.83
N LEU A 80 -0.34 11.38 -3.41
CA LEU A 80 -0.87 10.75 -2.19
C LEU A 80 -1.01 9.22 -2.32
N LEU A 81 -1.37 8.70 -3.50
CA LEU A 81 -1.38 7.24 -3.74
C LEU A 81 0.01 6.63 -3.66
N ILE A 82 1.04 7.31 -4.19
CA ILE A 82 2.43 6.87 -4.09
C ILE A 82 2.91 6.95 -2.64
N ALA A 83 2.60 8.04 -1.94
CA ALA A 83 2.95 8.20 -0.53
C ALA A 83 2.33 7.09 0.32
N GLY A 84 1.05 6.75 0.09
CA GLY A 84 0.39 5.61 0.71
C GLY A 84 1.07 4.27 0.41
N ALA A 85 1.49 4.06 -0.86
CA ALA A 85 2.17 2.83 -1.30
C ALA A 85 3.47 2.56 -0.55
N VAL A 86 4.15 3.61 -0.10
CA VAL A 86 5.39 3.51 0.68
C VAL A 86 5.10 3.51 2.18
N LEU A 87 4.31 4.47 2.66
CA LEU A 87 4.06 4.68 4.09
C LEU A 87 3.37 3.49 4.74
N MET A 88 2.39 2.88 4.09
CA MET A 88 1.58 1.84 4.71
C MET A 88 2.37 0.57 5.00
N PRO A 89 3.07 -0.06 4.03
CA PRO A 89 3.91 -1.22 4.32
C PRO A 89 5.02 -0.84 5.31
N LEU A 90 5.66 0.32 5.15
CA LEU A 90 6.75 0.75 6.02
C LEU A 90 6.30 0.88 7.49
N VAL A 91 5.16 1.52 7.75
CA VAL A 91 4.58 1.62 9.10
C VAL A 91 4.15 0.25 9.62
N CYS A 92 3.57 -0.62 8.80
CA CYS A 92 3.18 -1.97 9.21
C CYS A 92 4.39 -2.80 9.67
N TYR A 93 5.46 -2.82 8.87
CA TYR A 93 6.68 -3.53 9.23
C TYR A 93 7.34 -2.90 10.46
N LEU A 94 7.53 -1.58 10.49
CA LEU A 94 8.13 -0.92 11.66
C LEU A 94 7.33 -1.15 12.96
N ALA A 95 5.99 -1.13 12.89
CA ALA A 95 5.12 -1.42 14.01
C ALA A 95 5.19 -2.88 14.48
N ALA A 96 5.59 -3.81 13.60
CA ALA A 96 5.80 -5.22 13.95
C ALA A 96 6.95 -5.37 14.97
N TRP A 97 8.02 -4.56 14.85
CA TRP A 97 9.15 -4.54 15.80
C TRP A 97 8.95 -3.58 16.96
N LYS A 98 8.31 -2.41 16.75
CA LYS A 98 8.06 -1.42 17.80
C LYS A 98 6.59 -1.05 17.88
N LYS A 99 5.88 -1.55 18.90
CA LYS A 99 4.44 -1.30 19.12
C LYS A 99 4.07 0.19 19.13
N ALA A 100 4.94 1.08 19.62
CA ALA A 100 4.70 2.52 19.65
C ALA A 100 4.54 3.15 18.26
N LEU A 101 5.13 2.56 17.22
CA LEU A 101 5.03 3.06 15.85
C LEU A 101 3.63 2.84 15.24
N ARG A 102 2.72 2.16 15.95
CA ARG A 102 1.29 2.12 15.59
C ARG A 102 0.66 3.51 15.46
N HIS A 103 1.17 4.50 16.20
CA HIS A 103 0.63 5.86 16.16
C HIS A 103 0.92 6.58 14.84
N LEU A 104 1.77 6.01 13.97
CA LEU A 104 1.98 6.51 12.61
C LEU A 104 0.97 5.96 11.59
N PHE A 105 0.12 4.98 11.93
CA PHE A 105 -0.90 4.45 11.01
C PHE A 105 -1.86 5.52 10.43
N PRO A 106 -2.22 6.60 11.14
CA PRO A 106 -3.04 7.66 10.55
C PRO A 106 -2.39 8.32 9.32
N LEU A 107 -1.06 8.41 9.23
CA LEU A 107 -0.37 9.04 8.10
C LEU A 107 -0.70 8.38 6.74
N PRO A 108 -0.45 7.08 6.53
CA PRO A 108 -0.80 6.41 5.27
C PRO A 108 -2.31 6.41 5.02
N VAL A 109 -3.13 6.27 6.06
CA VAL A 109 -4.59 6.26 5.92
C VAL A 109 -5.11 7.61 5.45
N LEU A 110 -4.68 8.71 6.06
CA LEU A 110 -5.05 10.06 5.65
C LEU A 110 -4.56 10.38 4.23
N SER A 111 -3.39 9.87 3.85
CA SER A 111 -2.87 10.01 2.49
C SER A 111 -3.79 9.32 1.47
N LEU A 112 -4.14 8.05 1.70
CA LEU A 112 -5.02 7.29 0.80
C LEU A 112 -6.45 7.86 0.76
N LEU A 113 -7.02 8.23 1.92
CA LEU A 113 -8.34 8.87 1.99
C LEU A 113 -8.36 10.21 1.26
N GLY A 114 -7.34 11.05 1.48
CA GLY A 114 -7.19 12.31 0.76
C GLY A 114 -7.11 12.10 -0.75
N ALA A 115 -6.33 11.11 -1.20
CA ALA A 115 -6.24 10.76 -2.61
C ALA A 115 -7.61 10.39 -3.20
N ALA A 116 -8.37 9.55 -2.51
CA ALA A 116 -9.69 9.11 -2.94
C ALA A 116 -10.69 10.27 -3.00
N VAL A 117 -10.76 11.11 -1.95
CA VAL A 117 -11.66 12.27 -1.90
C VAL A 117 -11.36 13.26 -3.03
N ILE A 118 -10.09 13.58 -3.24
CA ILE A 118 -9.69 14.53 -4.29
C ILE A 118 -9.96 13.93 -5.68
N PHE A 119 -9.69 12.63 -5.85
CA PHE A 119 -9.97 11.95 -7.11
C PHE A 119 -11.47 11.96 -7.42
N ILE A 120 -12.33 11.58 -6.46
CA ILE A 120 -13.78 11.60 -6.63
C ILE A 120 -14.29 13.02 -6.94
N GLY A 121 -13.86 14.02 -6.17
CA GLY A 121 -14.35 15.39 -6.33
C GLY A 121 -13.84 16.14 -7.56
N ARG A 122 -12.86 15.62 -8.30
CA ARG A 122 -12.28 16.30 -9.48
C ARG A 122 -12.25 15.47 -10.76
N ALA A 123 -12.20 14.15 -10.66
CA ALA A 123 -12.08 13.26 -11.80
C ALA A 123 -13.41 12.60 -12.21
N LEU A 124 -14.36 12.46 -11.27
CA LEU A 124 -15.72 12.04 -11.58
C LEU A 124 -16.60 13.30 -11.75
N PRO A 125 -17.39 13.38 -12.84
CA PRO A 125 -18.35 14.47 -13.04
C PRO A 125 -19.48 14.47 -12.01
#